data_AF-A0A127F1W5-F1
#
_entry.id   AF-A0A127F1W5-F1
#
_cell.length_a   1.000
_cell.length_b   1.000
_cell.length_c   1.000
_cell.angle_alpha   90.00
_cell.angle_beta   90.00
_cell.angle_gamma   90.00
#
_symmetry.space_group_name_H-M   'P 1'
#
loop_
_entity.id
_entity.type
_entity.pdbx_description
1 polymer ?
#
loop_
_entity_poly.entity_id
_entity_poly.type
_entity_poly.pdbx_seq_one_letter_code
_entity_poly.pdbx_strand_id
1 'polypeptide(L)'
;MGKRAIVIGGSMSGLFAGLQLRKLGFDVDIYERAEGELAGRGAGIVAQPPVIEALRFLGIDPVDLGVEMTTRKILDVDGKTVCEFRCPQTLTAWERLYRLLRDAFPAANYRRGIGLKHFEQDGRAVTAHFSDGSRVTADLLVAADGIRSTVRQQLIPDLAPLYAGYVAWRSLIPESALPPAIHRELFEYMVFCLPPGEQFLAYPVAGPDNDLRPGQRRLNVIWYRPADERGELQRLLTDESGVTHAISIPPPLVRKQAIAAMRAAAERLVAPQMRVVARLMTEPVLQPIYDLETPRMTFGRVAIIGDAAFVARPHVGAGVSKASDDVTALVRALASDDVEPALRRFEAERLPIGRRVIERARHLGAYLQATQTEEERAHAGRYSTAQAVIEETALVDFLEA
;
A
#
# COMPACT_ATOMS: atom_id res chain seq x y z
N MET A 1 -24.38 -23.79 -15.62
CA MET A 1 -24.13 -23.07 -14.35
C MET A 1 -22.80 -22.34 -14.50
N GLY A 2 -22.71 -21.07 -14.09
CA GLY A 2 -21.46 -20.30 -14.16
C GLY A 2 -20.41 -20.84 -13.18
N LYS A 3 -19.12 -20.61 -13.46
CA LYS A 3 -18.02 -20.96 -12.55
C LYS A 3 -18.12 -20.10 -11.27
N ARG A 4 -17.78 -20.66 -10.10
CA ARG A 4 -17.79 -19.96 -8.81
C ARG A 4 -16.37 -19.62 -8.37
N ALA A 5 -16.16 -18.42 -7.84
CA ALA A 5 -14.91 -18.02 -7.20
C ALA A 5 -15.12 -17.48 -5.78
N ILE A 6 -14.18 -17.79 -4.90
CA ILE A 6 -14.10 -17.24 -3.54
C ILE A 6 -12.91 -16.29 -3.49
N VAL A 7 -13.13 -15.06 -3.03
CA VAL A 7 -12.06 -14.09 -2.82
C VAL A 7 -11.89 -13.87 -1.31
N ILE A 8 -10.66 -14.07 -0.82
CA ILE A 8 -10.32 -13.90 0.61
C ILE A 8 -9.60 -12.57 0.78
N GLY A 9 -10.18 -11.65 1.55
CA GLY A 9 -9.73 -10.27 1.71
C GLY A 9 -10.58 -9.31 0.86
N GLY A 10 -11.18 -8.31 1.50
CA GLY A 10 -12.13 -7.38 0.89
C GLY A 10 -11.60 -5.96 0.70
N SER A 11 -10.29 -5.81 0.57
CA SER A 11 -9.60 -4.55 0.26
C SER A 11 -9.44 -4.36 -1.27
N MET A 12 -8.53 -3.49 -1.71
CA MET A 12 -8.29 -3.14 -3.12
C MET A 12 -8.15 -4.36 -4.04
N SER A 13 -7.19 -5.24 -3.77
CA SER A 13 -6.92 -6.42 -4.61
C SER A 13 -8.13 -7.34 -4.69
N GLY A 14 -8.85 -7.52 -3.57
CA GLY A 14 -10.02 -8.38 -3.52
C GLY A 14 -11.23 -7.79 -4.22
N LEU A 15 -11.43 -6.48 -4.12
CA LEU A 15 -12.51 -5.78 -4.82
C LEU A 15 -12.25 -5.72 -6.33
N PHE A 16 -11.01 -5.45 -6.76
CA PHE A 16 -10.63 -5.58 -8.17
C PHE A 16 -10.88 -7.00 -8.66
N ALA A 17 -10.42 -8.03 -7.92
CA ALA A 17 -10.64 -9.44 -8.26
C ALA A 17 -12.13 -9.75 -8.39
N GLY A 18 -12.93 -9.38 -7.40
CA GLY A 18 -14.36 -9.64 -7.40
C GLY A 18 -15.08 -8.98 -8.57
N LEU A 19 -14.81 -7.71 -8.84
CA LEU A 19 -15.46 -6.98 -9.93
C LEU A 19 -15.05 -7.53 -11.31
N GLN A 20 -13.77 -7.78 -11.54
CA GLN A 20 -13.30 -8.24 -12.84
C GLN A 20 -13.68 -9.71 -13.11
N LEU A 21 -13.61 -10.60 -12.11
CA LEU A 21 -14.07 -11.98 -12.24
C LEU A 21 -15.58 -12.06 -12.53
N ARG A 22 -16.39 -11.18 -11.92
CA ARG A 22 -17.83 -11.07 -12.23
C ARG A 22 -18.07 -10.61 -13.67
N LYS A 23 -17.27 -9.65 -14.18
CA LYS A 23 -17.33 -9.28 -15.61
C LYS A 23 -16.99 -10.44 -16.54
N LEU A 24 -16.12 -11.36 -16.11
CA LEU A 24 -15.82 -12.59 -16.84
C LEU A 24 -16.93 -13.67 -16.72
N GLY A 25 -17.93 -13.47 -15.87
CA GLY A 25 -19.07 -14.37 -15.71
C GLY A 25 -18.95 -15.35 -14.53
N PHE A 26 -17.99 -15.16 -13.62
CA PHE A 26 -17.95 -15.92 -12.36
C PHE A 26 -19.05 -15.44 -11.39
N ASP A 27 -19.60 -16.36 -10.62
CA ASP A 27 -20.30 -16.05 -9.38
C ASP A 27 -19.26 -15.89 -8.26
N VAL A 28 -19.18 -14.70 -7.67
CA VAL A 28 -18.07 -14.33 -6.78
C VAL A 28 -18.59 -13.82 -5.44
N ASP A 29 -18.08 -14.44 -4.36
CA ASP A 29 -18.21 -13.95 -2.99
C ASP A 29 -16.86 -13.46 -2.47
N ILE A 30 -16.85 -12.29 -1.82
CA ILE A 30 -15.68 -11.75 -1.11
C ILE A 30 -15.89 -11.95 0.39
N TYR A 31 -14.89 -12.50 1.07
CA TYR A 31 -14.87 -12.69 2.52
C TYR A 31 -13.83 -11.77 3.16
N GLU A 32 -14.28 -10.90 4.06
CA GLU A 32 -13.47 -9.94 4.81
C GLU A 32 -13.57 -10.21 6.31
N ARG A 33 -12.42 -10.30 6.99
CA ARG A 33 -12.33 -10.56 8.42
C ARG A 33 -12.72 -9.36 9.28
N ALA A 34 -12.55 -8.14 8.78
CA ALA A 34 -12.93 -6.93 9.49
C ALA A 34 -14.46 -6.82 9.59
N GLU A 35 -14.95 -6.52 10.79
CA GLU A 35 -16.37 -6.24 11.04
C GLU A 35 -16.75 -4.81 10.61
N GLY A 36 -15.87 -3.84 10.91
CA GLY A 36 -16.03 -2.44 10.53
C GLY A 36 -15.60 -2.14 9.09
N GLU A 37 -15.94 -0.94 8.62
CA GLU A 37 -15.38 -0.46 7.35
C GLU A 37 -13.87 -0.27 7.45
N LEU A 38 -13.17 -0.63 6.38
CA LEU A 38 -11.72 -0.43 6.28
C LEU A 38 -11.36 1.07 6.10
N ALA A 39 -12.36 1.90 5.78
CA ALA A 39 -12.28 3.35 5.71
C ALA A 39 -11.99 3.94 7.10
N GLY A 40 -10.80 4.51 7.30
CA GLY A 40 -10.42 5.08 8.59
C GLY A 40 -8.91 5.14 8.86
N ARG A 41 -8.08 4.51 8.02
CA ARG A 41 -6.61 4.57 8.13
C ARG A 41 -5.96 5.44 7.06
N GLY A 42 -6.72 6.45 6.60
CA GLY A 42 -6.49 7.24 5.38
C GLY A 42 -5.01 7.45 5.06
N ALA A 43 -4.59 6.81 3.97
CA ALA A 43 -3.26 6.90 3.39
C ALA A 43 -3.38 7.61 2.04
N GLY A 44 -2.54 8.60 1.79
CA GLY A 44 -2.33 9.07 0.42
C GLY A 44 -1.73 7.96 -0.45
N ILE A 45 -2.18 7.90 -1.69
CA ILE A 45 -1.64 7.06 -2.75
C ILE A 45 -1.54 7.87 -4.04
N VAL A 46 -0.56 7.53 -4.87
CA VAL A 46 -0.50 8.01 -6.25
C VAL A 46 -1.42 7.12 -7.09
N ALA A 47 -2.37 7.71 -7.82
CA ALA A 47 -3.20 6.97 -8.77
C ALA A 47 -2.39 6.69 -10.03
N GLN A 48 -1.70 5.55 -10.04
CA GLN A 48 -0.90 5.12 -11.18
C GLN A 48 -1.78 4.81 -12.41
N PRO A 49 -1.27 4.97 -13.64
CA PRO A 49 -2.02 4.69 -14.86
C PRO A 49 -2.73 3.32 -14.88
N PRO A 50 -2.13 2.20 -14.45
CA PRO A 50 -2.81 0.90 -14.46
C PRO A 50 -4.04 0.83 -13.54
N VAL A 51 -4.07 1.65 -12.47
CA VAL A 51 -5.26 1.76 -11.60
C VAL A 51 -6.38 2.49 -12.33
N ILE A 52 -6.06 3.58 -13.03
CA ILE A 52 -7.01 4.38 -13.80
C ILE A 52 -7.61 3.54 -14.94
N GLU A 53 -6.77 2.77 -15.64
CA GLU A 53 -7.18 1.85 -16.70
C GLU A 53 -8.10 0.76 -16.17
N ALA A 54 -7.80 0.17 -15.02
CA ALA A 54 -8.67 -0.83 -14.41
C ALA A 54 -10.02 -0.26 -13.97
N LEU A 55 -10.07 0.97 -13.46
CA LEU A 55 -11.35 1.65 -13.17
C LEU A 55 -12.18 1.82 -14.46
N ARG A 56 -11.57 2.31 -15.54
CA ARG A 56 -12.24 2.43 -16.85
C ARG A 56 -12.71 1.09 -17.38
N PHE A 57 -11.88 0.04 -17.27
CA PHE A 57 -12.27 -1.32 -17.64
C PHE A 57 -13.48 -1.78 -16.85
N LEU A 58 -13.60 -1.41 -15.57
CA LEU A 58 -14.75 -1.71 -14.74
C LEU A 58 -15.99 -0.85 -15.04
N GLY A 59 -15.84 0.22 -15.84
CA GLY A 59 -16.90 1.19 -16.11
C GLY A 59 -17.08 2.22 -14.99
N ILE A 60 -16.08 2.35 -14.12
CA ILE A 60 -16.03 3.36 -13.06
C ILE A 60 -15.30 4.57 -13.62
N ASP A 61 -15.96 5.73 -13.60
CA ASP A 61 -15.38 6.98 -14.08
C ASP A 61 -14.27 7.47 -13.12
N PRO A 62 -13.01 7.62 -13.57
CA PRO A 62 -11.94 8.15 -12.75
C PRO A 62 -11.93 9.69 -12.66
N VAL A 63 -12.95 10.39 -13.17
CA VAL A 63 -13.11 11.84 -12.94
C VAL A 63 -13.09 12.13 -11.43
N ASP A 64 -12.38 13.21 -11.06
CA ASP A 64 -12.24 13.68 -9.68
C ASP A 64 -11.71 12.58 -8.73
N LEU A 65 -10.83 11.71 -9.23
CA LEU A 65 -10.22 10.65 -8.43
C LEU A 65 -9.31 11.21 -7.34
N GLY A 66 -8.70 12.38 -7.54
CA GLY A 66 -7.76 12.97 -6.59
C GLY A 66 -7.39 14.42 -6.94
N VAL A 67 -6.35 14.92 -6.27
CA VAL A 67 -5.77 16.23 -6.52
C VAL A 67 -4.73 16.09 -7.64
N GLU A 68 -4.91 16.87 -8.71
CA GLU A 68 -3.94 16.96 -9.79
C GLU A 68 -2.74 17.80 -9.35
N MET A 69 -1.54 17.27 -9.59
CA MET A 69 -0.27 17.91 -9.22
C MET A 69 0.73 17.75 -10.37
N THR A 70 1.47 18.81 -10.70
CA THR A 70 2.43 18.77 -11.83
C THR A 70 3.89 18.77 -11.45
N THR A 71 4.22 19.10 -10.20
CA THR A 71 5.59 19.46 -9.82
C THR A 71 5.96 18.88 -8.47
N ARG A 72 7.16 18.31 -8.41
CA ARG A 72 7.81 17.83 -7.19
C ARG A 72 8.92 18.81 -6.79
N LYS A 73 9.21 18.91 -5.49
CA LYS A 73 10.27 19.77 -4.95
C LYS A 73 11.09 19.06 -3.88
N ILE A 74 12.39 19.34 -3.80
CA ILE A 74 13.21 19.02 -2.63
C ILE A 74 13.59 20.32 -1.92
N LEU A 75 13.33 20.38 -0.62
CA LEU A 75 13.80 21.41 0.28
C LEU A 75 15.06 20.95 1.02
N ASP A 76 16.05 21.82 1.12
CA ASP A 76 17.17 21.65 2.04
C ASP A 76 16.79 21.99 3.49
N VAL A 77 17.76 21.87 4.41
CA VAL A 77 17.56 22.11 5.85
C VAL A 77 17.22 23.55 6.19
N ASP A 78 17.58 24.51 5.32
CA ASP A 78 17.28 25.93 5.46
C ASP A 78 15.93 26.31 4.83
N GLY A 79 15.28 25.36 4.16
CA GLY A 79 13.97 25.54 3.52
C GLY A 79 14.04 26.10 2.11
N LYS A 80 15.22 26.12 1.49
CA LYS A 80 15.37 26.53 0.09
C LYS A 80 15.09 25.34 -0.82
N THR A 81 14.40 25.60 -1.94
CA THR A 81 14.23 24.60 -2.99
C THR A 81 15.56 24.38 -3.70
N VAL A 82 16.06 23.15 -3.63
CA VAL A 82 17.34 22.74 -4.25
C VAL A 82 17.15 21.89 -5.51
N CYS A 83 15.96 21.33 -5.69
CA CYS A 83 15.59 20.59 -6.90
C CYS A 83 14.08 20.74 -7.16
N GLU A 84 13.72 20.90 -8.42
CA GLU A 84 12.33 20.84 -8.90
C GLU A 84 12.26 19.88 -10.09
N PHE A 85 11.19 19.09 -10.15
CA PHE A 85 10.98 18.13 -11.23
C PHE A 85 9.53 18.15 -11.67
N ARG A 86 9.31 18.23 -12.99
CA ARG A 86 7.97 18.21 -13.57
C ARG A 86 7.50 16.76 -13.69
N CYS A 87 6.50 16.39 -12.90
CA CYS A 87 5.89 15.08 -12.87
C CYS A 87 4.38 15.22 -12.65
N PRO A 88 3.57 15.26 -13.73
CA PRO A 88 2.11 15.24 -13.65
C PRO A 88 1.59 13.94 -13.03
N GLN A 89 0.83 14.05 -11.95
CA GLN A 89 0.25 12.92 -11.21
C GLN A 89 -1.08 13.29 -10.55
N THR A 90 -1.97 12.31 -10.46
CA THR A 90 -3.19 12.37 -9.63
C THR A 90 -2.91 11.77 -8.26
N LEU A 91 -3.06 12.57 -7.21
CA LEU A 91 -2.83 12.18 -5.83
C LEU A 91 -4.17 11.95 -5.12
N THR A 92 -4.43 10.73 -4.68
CA THR A 92 -5.72 10.36 -4.07
C THR A 92 -5.56 9.78 -2.68
N ALA A 93 -6.68 9.60 -1.99
CA ALA A 93 -6.75 8.86 -0.74
C ALA A 93 -7.10 7.40 -1.04
N TRP A 94 -6.44 6.47 -0.34
CA TRP A 94 -6.78 5.05 -0.40
C TRP A 94 -8.27 4.80 -0.15
N GLU A 95 -8.86 5.52 0.79
CA GLU A 95 -10.29 5.43 1.13
C GLU A 95 -11.21 5.76 -0.05
N ARG A 96 -10.85 6.74 -0.90
CA ARG A 96 -11.64 7.09 -2.08
C ARG A 96 -11.74 5.92 -3.03
N LEU A 97 -10.59 5.37 -3.43
CA LEU A 97 -10.55 4.25 -4.36
C LEU A 97 -11.22 3.00 -3.76
N TYR A 98 -11.06 2.76 -2.46
CA TYR A 98 -11.71 1.66 -1.76
C TYR A 98 -13.23 1.78 -1.85
N ARG A 99 -13.79 2.96 -1.54
CA ARG A 99 -15.24 3.21 -1.60
C ARG A 99 -15.78 3.06 -3.02
N LEU A 100 -15.11 3.63 -4.02
CA LEU A 100 -15.51 3.47 -5.44
C LEU A 100 -15.66 1.99 -5.83
N LEU A 101 -14.67 1.17 -5.48
CA LEU A 101 -14.70 -0.26 -5.77
C LEU A 101 -15.72 -0.99 -4.89
N ARG A 102 -15.86 -0.59 -3.62
CA ARG A 102 -16.80 -1.21 -2.70
C ARG A 102 -18.23 -0.97 -3.13
N ASP A 103 -18.58 0.25 -3.49
CA ASP A 103 -19.93 0.65 -3.94
C ASP A 103 -20.30 -0.02 -5.26
N ALA A 104 -19.33 -0.24 -6.14
CA ALA A 104 -19.53 -0.99 -7.37
C ALA A 104 -19.75 -2.51 -7.14
N PHE A 105 -19.32 -3.07 -6.00
CA PHE A 105 -19.43 -4.50 -5.73
C PHE A 105 -20.73 -4.86 -4.98
N PRO A 106 -21.49 -5.89 -5.42
CA PRO A 106 -22.78 -6.24 -4.81
C PRO A 106 -22.68 -6.51 -3.31
N ALA A 107 -23.45 -5.77 -2.51
CA ALA A 107 -23.41 -5.90 -1.05
C ALA A 107 -23.78 -7.31 -0.55
N ALA A 108 -24.67 -8.01 -1.26
CA ALA A 108 -25.08 -9.37 -0.92
C ALA A 108 -23.94 -10.40 -1.02
N ASN A 109 -22.91 -10.12 -1.83
CA ASN A 109 -21.77 -11.01 -2.05
C ASN A 109 -20.52 -10.58 -1.27
N TYR A 110 -20.59 -9.51 -0.47
CA TYR A 110 -19.48 -9.02 0.35
C TYR A 110 -19.73 -9.38 1.81
N ARG A 111 -19.06 -10.42 2.29
CA ARG A 111 -19.25 -11.03 3.61
C ARG A 111 -18.23 -10.47 4.61
N ARG A 112 -18.67 -9.54 5.47
CA ARG A 112 -17.84 -8.93 6.55
C ARG A 112 -17.84 -9.76 7.82
N GLY A 113 -16.81 -9.59 8.65
CA GLY A 113 -16.65 -10.31 9.92
C GLY A 113 -16.38 -11.81 9.77
N ILE A 114 -16.12 -12.27 8.54
CA ILE A 114 -15.93 -13.70 8.23
C ILE A 114 -14.51 -13.88 7.71
N GLY A 115 -13.63 -14.38 8.57
CA GLY A 115 -12.24 -14.70 8.23
C GLY A 115 -12.08 -16.14 7.78
N LEU A 116 -11.21 -16.38 6.80
CA LEU A 116 -10.78 -17.74 6.45
C LEU A 116 -9.98 -18.35 7.62
N LYS A 117 -10.31 -19.58 8.01
CA LYS A 117 -9.52 -20.38 8.96
C LYS A 117 -8.62 -21.38 8.22
N HIS A 118 -9.20 -22.14 7.31
CA HIS A 118 -8.50 -23.20 6.57
C HIS A 118 -9.13 -23.38 5.20
N PHE A 119 -8.41 -23.98 4.26
CA PHE A 119 -8.97 -24.44 3.00
C PHE A 119 -8.35 -25.77 2.59
N GLU A 120 -9.14 -26.57 1.87
CA GLU A 120 -8.72 -27.81 1.24
C GLU A 120 -9.06 -27.76 -0.26
N GLN A 121 -8.34 -28.52 -1.09
CA GLN A 121 -8.61 -28.57 -2.52
C GLN A 121 -8.27 -29.94 -3.11
N ASP A 122 -8.92 -30.23 -4.23
CA ASP A 122 -8.59 -31.34 -5.12
C ASP A 122 -8.51 -30.86 -6.57
N GLY A 123 -8.35 -31.79 -7.53
CA GLY A 123 -8.28 -31.44 -8.96
C GLY A 123 -9.57 -30.86 -9.55
N ARG A 124 -10.67 -30.79 -8.79
CA ARG A 124 -11.99 -30.33 -9.24
C ARG A 124 -12.44 -29.05 -8.54
N ALA A 125 -12.18 -28.90 -7.24
CA ALA A 125 -12.69 -27.79 -6.47
C ALA A 125 -11.77 -27.39 -5.30
N VAL A 126 -12.05 -26.22 -4.73
CA VAL A 126 -11.47 -25.72 -3.48
C VAL A 126 -12.58 -25.41 -2.49
N THR A 127 -12.41 -25.85 -1.24
CA THR A 127 -13.35 -25.65 -0.14
C THR A 127 -12.72 -24.78 0.94
N ALA A 128 -13.33 -23.63 1.22
CA ALA A 128 -12.92 -22.69 2.26
C ALA A 128 -13.73 -22.92 3.54
N HIS A 129 -13.06 -22.92 4.70
CA HIS A 129 -13.64 -23.03 6.03
C HIS A 129 -13.45 -21.72 6.79
N PHE A 130 -14.53 -21.15 7.32
CA PHE A 130 -14.55 -19.80 7.85
C PHE A 130 -14.69 -19.73 9.37
N SER A 131 -14.46 -18.55 9.92
CA SER A 131 -14.46 -18.27 11.35
C SER A 131 -15.79 -18.54 12.03
N ASP A 132 -16.89 -18.32 11.31
CA ASP A 132 -18.29 -18.55 11.72
C ASP A 132 -18.73 -20.02 11.62
N GLY A 133 -17.83 -20.92 11.20
CA GLY A 133 -18.13 -22.34 11.01
C GLY A 133 -18.76 -22.68 9.66
N SER A 134 -19.04 -21.68 8.82
CA SER A 134 -19.51 -21.92 7.45
C SER A 134 -18.40 -22.52 6.57
N ARG A 135 -18.83 -23.21 5.51
CA ARG A 135 -17.95 -23.75 4.47
C ARG A 135 -18.50 -23.46 3.09
N VAL A 136 -17.61 -23.16 2.14
CA VAL A 136 -17.99 -22.85 0.76
C VAL A 136 -17.04 -23.52 -0.21
N THR A 137 -17.60 -24.22 -1.19
CA THR A 137 -16.87 -24.87 -2.28
C THR A 137 -17.01 -24.07 -3.58
N ALA A 138 -15.91 -23.92 -4.31
CA ALA A 138 -15.83 -23.16 -5.55
C ALA A 138 -14.79 -23.75 -6.52
N ASP A 139 -14.78 -23.24 -7.76
CA ASP A 139 -13.82 -23.66 -8.79
C ASP A 139 -12.46 -23.00 -8.64
N LEU A 140 -12.41 -21.81 -7.99
CA LEU A 140 -11.26 -20.93 -7.82
C LEU A 140 -11.29 -20.25 -6.45
N LEU A 141 -10.13 -20.17 -5.79
CA LEU A 141 -9.92 -19.30 -4.62
C LEU A 141 -8.83 -18.27 -4.95
N VAL A 142 -9.15 -17.00 -4.73
CA VAL A 142 -8.21 -15.88 -4.88
C VAL A 142 -7.90 -15.29 -3.52
N ALA A 143 -6.65 -15.40 -3.09
CA ALA A 143 -6.15 -14.85 -1.84
C ALA A 143 -5.64 -13.43 -2.07
N ALA A 144 -6.37 -12.48 -1.49
CA ALA A 144 -6.16 -11.04 -1.52
C ALA A 144 -6.10 -10.45 -0.10
N ASP A 145 -5.71 -11.26 0.88
CA ASP A 145 -5.77 -11.02 2.33
C ASP A 145 -4.52 -10.34 2.92
N GLY A 146 -3.68 -9.80 2.04
CA GLY A 146 -2.61 -8.84 2.34
C GLY A 146 -1.38 -9.42 3.05
N ILE A 147 -0.59 -8.55 3.67
CA ILE A 147 0.68 -8.91 4.32
C ILE A 147 0.55 -10.04 5.35
N ARG A 148 -0.60 -10.17 6.02
CA ARG A 148 -0.91 -11.24 6.98
C ARG A 148 -1.79 -12.33 6.36
N SER A 149 -1.51 -12.69 5.12
CA SER A 149 -2.28 -13.68 4.37
C SER A 149 -2.31 -15.02 5.09
N THR A 150 -3.52 -15.45 5.45
CA THR A 150 -3.78 -16.76 6.05
C THR A 150 -3.62 -17.85 5.00
N VAL A 151 -3.97 -17.57 3.74
CA VAL A 151 -3.79 -18.51 2.63
C VAL A 151 -2.31 -18.76 2.36
N ARG A 152 -1.50 -17.70 2.25
CA ARG A 152 -0.04 -17.83 2.05
C ARG A 152 0.60 -18.63 3.17
N GLN A 153 0.23 -18.38 4.43
CA GLN A 153 0.78 -19.11 5.58
C GLN A 153 0.47 -20.61 5.54
N GLN A 154 -0.65 -21.04 4.94
CA GLN A 154 -0.98 -22.46 4.79
C GLN A 154 -0.26 -23.12 3.62
N LEU A 155 0.03 -22.35 2.56
CA LEU A 155 0.71 -22.83 1.35
C LEU A 155 2.24 -22.80 1.47
N ILE A 156 2.77 -21.83 2.21
CA ILE A 156 4.19 -21.55 2.37
C ILE A 156 4.46 -21.16 3.85
N PRO A 157 4.39 -22.10 4.80
CA PRO A 157 4.45 -21.81 6.24
C PRO A 157 5.68 -21.05 6.71
N ASP A 158 6.83 -21.30 6.07
CA ASP A 158 8.12 -20.71 6.46
C ASP A 158 8.34 -19.29 5.91
N LEU A 159 7.41 -18.76 5.10
CA LEU A 159 7.53 -17.45 4.48
C LEU A 159 6.90 -16.33 5.33
N ALA A 160 7.76 -15.55 5.99
CA ALA A 160 7.38 -14.40 6.80
C ALA A 160 7.80 -13.06 6.16
N PRO A 161 7.06 -11.96 6.40
CA PRO A 161 7.49 -10.62 5.99
C PRO A 161 8.79 -10.23 6.68
N LEU A 162 9.71 -9.63 5.92
CA LEU A 162 11.01 -9.17 6.41
C LEU A 162 10.94 -7.70 6.77
N TYR A 163 11.30 -7.35 8.00
CA TYR A 163 11.37 -5.96 8.43
C TYR A 163 12.52 -5.25 7.71
N ALA A 164 12.24 -4.07 7.14
CA ALA A 164 13.18 -3.36 6.28
C ALA A 164 14.19 -2.49 7.05
N GLY A 165 14.15 -2.45 8.38
CA GLY A 165 15.08 -1.66 9.20
C GLY A 165 14.67 -0.20 9.43
N TYR A 166 13.44 0.17 9.07
CA TYR A 166 12.91 1.52 9.25
C TYR A 166 11.39 1.56 9.38
N VAL A 167 10.90 2.67 9.94
CA VAL A 167 9.47 2.95 10.15
C VAL A 167 9.04 4.18 9.36
N ALA A 168 7.74 4.34 9.18
CA ALA A 168 7.12 5.55 8.65
C ALA A 168 6.15 6.16 9.67
N TRP A 169 6.32 7.44 9.96
CA TRP A 169 5.29 8.25 10.62
C TRP A 169 4.37 8.82 9.55
N ARG A 170 3.06 8.65 9.72
CA ARG A 170 2.06 9.06 8.73
C ARG A 170 0.99 9.93 9.35
N SER A 171 0.50 10.92 8.60
CA SER A 171 -0.63 11.75 9.04
C SER A 171 -1.39 12.30 7.84
N LEU A 172 -2.67 12.58 8.04
CA LEU A 172 -3.48 13.40 7.14
C LEU A 172 -3.84 14.69 7.89
N ILE A 173 -3.38 15.83 7.37
CA ILE A 173 -3.61 17.14 7.98
C ILE A 173 -4.69 17.86 7.15
N PRO A 174 -5.79 18.36 7.74
CA PRO A 174 -6.75 19.18 7.02
C PRO A 174 -6.07 20.38 6.34
N GLU A 175 -6.44 20.68 5.08
CA GLU A 175 -5.90 21.83 4.36
C GLU A 175 -6.12 23.14 5.13
N SER A 176 -7.28 23.28 5.78
CA SER A 176 -7.64 24.43 6.62
C SER A 176 -6.76 24.63 7.85
N ALA A 177 -6.03 23.59 8.28
CA ALA A 177 -5.13 23.68 9.43
C ALA A 177 -3.73 24.21 9.05
N LEU A 178 -3.42 24.32 7.75
CA LEU A 178 -2.14 24.84 7.29
C LEU A 178 -2.10 26.37 7.40
N PRO A 179 -1.06 26.95 8.01
CA PRO A 179 -0.87 28.40 7.95
C PRO A 179 -0.76 28.88 6.48
N PRO A 180 -1.30 30.07 6.13
CA PRO A 180 -1.35 30.52 4.73
C PRO A 180 0.00 30.55 4.00
N ALA A 181 1.09 30.84 4.71
CA ALA A 181 2.44 30.80 4.13
C ALA A 181 2.87 29.37 3.77
N ILE A 182 2.67 28.42 4.69
CA ILE A 182 3.00 27.00 4.49
C ILE A 182 2.12 26.38 3.41
N HIS A 183 0.84 26.75 3.37
CA HIS A 183 -0.09 26.30 2.33
C HIS A 183 0.43 26.65 0.93
N ARG A 184 0.79 27.92 0.68
CA ARG A 184 1.33 28.37 -0.62
C ARG A 184 2.63 27.66 -1.00
N GLU A 185 3.48 27.34 -0.04
CA GLU A 185 4.78 26.73 -0.30
C GLU A 185 4.70 25.22 -0.55
N LEU A 186 3.72 24.52 0.02
CA LEU A 186 3.69 23.05 0.01
C LEU A 186 2.50 22.45 -0.74
N PHE A 187 1.33 23.07 -0.71
CA PHE A 187 0.08 22.37 -1.01
C PHE A 187 -0.12 22.03 -2.49
N GLU A 188 0.51 22.77 -3.40
CA GLU A 188 0.43 22.52 -4.85
C GLU A 188 1.49 21.51 -5.35
N TYR A 189 2.30 20.96 -4.44
CA TYR A 189 3.47 20.18 -4.78
C TYR A 189 3.52 18.86 -4.00
N MET A 190 4.31 17.92 -4.52
CA MET A 190 4.86 16.83 -3.72
C MET A 190 6.24 17.28 -3.27
N VAL A 191 6.34 17.61 -1.98
CA VAL A 191 7.54 18.19 -1.41
C VAL A 191 8.26 17.16 -0.57
N PHE A 192 9.57 17.08 -0.78
CA PHE A 192 10.49 16.21 -0.07
C PHE A 192 11.45 17.04 0.77
N CYS A 193 11.87 16.47 1.89
CA CYS A 193 13.07 16.88 2.63
C CYS A 193 13.85 15.60 2.95
N LEU A 194 15.16 15.61 2.67
CA LEU A 194 16.00 14.42 2.70
C LEU A 194 17.14 14.57 3.73
N PRO A 195 16.86 14.54 5.04
CA PRO A 195 17.92 14.45 6.04
C PRO A 195 18.75 13.16 5.81
N PRO A 196 20.01 13.11 6.28
CA PRO A 196 20.84 11.92 6.14
C PRO A 196 20.14 10.65 6.65
N GLY A 197 19.90 9.69 5.76
CA GLY A 197 19.23 8.42 6.08
C GLY A 197 17.73 8.51 6.36
N GLU A 198 17.08 9.65 6.10
CA GLU A 198 15.64 9.85 6.34
C GLU A 198 14.95 10.47 5.11
N GLN A 199 13.65 10.23 4.97
CA GLN A 199 12.84 10.81 3.89
C GLN A 199 11.52 11.33 4.44
N PHE A 200 11.37 12.65 4.46
CA PHE A 200 10.13 13.32 4.79
C PHE A 200 9.46 13.79 3.50
N LEU A 201 8.20 13.44 3.28
CA LEU A 201 7.43 13.92 2.14
C LEU A 201 6.01 14.33 2.53
N ALA A 202 5.49 15.32 1.81
CA ALA A 202 4.11 15.77 1.93
C ALA A 202 3.51 16.07 0.55
N TYR A 203 2.23 15.75 0.37
CA TYR A 203 1.51 16.02 -0.88
C TYR A 203 -0.01 16.09 -0.64
N PRO A 204 -0.76 16.88 -1.44
CA PRO A 204 -2.20 17.03 -1.25
C PRO A 204 -2.96 15.75 -1.68
N VAL A 205 -4.06 15.47 -1.00
CA VAL A 205 -5.01 14.41 -1.33
C VAL A 205 -6.43 14.89 -1.06
N ALA A 206 -7.42 14.14 -1.55
CA ALA A 206 -8.82 14.45 -1.30
C ALA A 206 -9.17 14.51 0.20
N GLY A 207 -10.13 15.38 0.51
CA GLY A 207 -10.75 15.49 1.82
C GLY A 207 -11.53 14.25 2.25
N PRO A 208 -12.15 14.27 3.43
CA PRO A 208 -13.23 13.34 3.76
C PRO A 208 -14.27 13.31 2.63
N ASP A 209 -14.86 12.14 2.37
CA ASP A 209 -15.89 11.95 1.34
C ASP A 209 -15.50 12.39 -0.08
N ASN A 210 -14.20 12.39 -0.37
CA ASN A 210 -13.61 12.85 -1.63
C ASN A 210 -13.81 14.33 -1.93
N ASP A 211 -13.84 15.18 -0.89
CA ASP A 211 -13.96 16.61 -1.11
C ASP A 211 -12.67 17.19 -1.72
N LEU A 212 -12.74 17.62 -2.98
CA LEU A 212 -11.65 18.25 -3.72
C LEU A 212 -11.69 19.78 -3.64
N ARG A 213 -12.71 20.38 -2.98
CA ARG A 213 -12.84 21.83 -2.90
C ARG A 213 -11.68 22.41 -2.07
N PRO A 214 -11.12 23.57 -2.49
CA PRO A 214 -10.12 24.27 -1.68
C PRO A 214 -10.58 24.49 -0.24
N GLY A 215 -9.71 24.17 0.71
CA GLY A 215 -9.96 24.22 2.15
C GLY A 215 -10.55 22.93 2.74
N GLN A 216 -11.07 22.01 1.92
CA GLN A 216 -11.66 20.74 2.35
C GLN A 216 -10.73 19.54 2.14
N ARG A 217 -9.66 19.72 1.35
CA ARG A 217 -8.68 18.68 1.05
C ARG A 217 -7.80 18.39 2.27
N ARG A 218 -6.88 17.43 2.14
CA ARG A 218 -5.92 17.06 3.20
C ARG A 218 -4.51 17.04 2.63
N LEU A 219 -3.52 17.32 3.46
CA LEU A 219 -2.11 17.09 3.19
C LEU A 219 -1.74 15.72 3.74
N ASN A 220 -1.36 14.79 2.87
CA ASN A 220 -0.78 13.53 3.28
C ASN A 220 0.70 13.71 3.59
N VAL A 221 1.12 13.23 4.77
CA VAL A 221 2.48 13.38 5.28
C VAL A 221 3.04 12.02 5.62
N ILE A 222 4.27 11.78 5.21
CA ILE A 222 5.01 10.55 5.50
C ILE A 222 6.44 10.92 5.87
N TRP A 223 6.94 10.38 6.98
CA TRP A 223 8.34 10.52 7.37
C TRP A 223 8.95 9.16 7.68
N TYR A 224 9.79 8.69 6.77
CA TYR A 224 10.58 7.46 6.92
C TYR A 224 11.81 7.71 7.76
N ARG A 225 12.01 6.89 8.78
CA ARG A 225 13.11 7.02 9.74
C ARG A 225 13.72 5.65 10.07
N PRO A 226 15.05 5.54 10.13
CA PRO A 226 15.73 4.35 10.60
C PRO A 226 15.24 3.93 11.99
N ALA A 227 15.02 2.64 12.17
CA ALA A 227 14.69 2.06 13.46
C ALA A 227 15.17 0.61 13.48
N ASP A 228 16.24 0.34 14.23
CA ASP A 228 16.79 -1.01 14.34
C ASP A 228 15.79 -1.95 15.02
N GLU A 229 15.78 -3.23 14.61
CA GLU A 229 14.74 -4.16 15.00
C GLU A 229 14.74 -4.49 16.50
N ARG A 230 15.93 -4.54 17.13
CA ARG A 230 16.11 -5.01 18.51
C ARG A 230 16.00 -3.89 19.55
N GLY A 231 16.25 -2.65 19.16
CA GLY A 231 16.21 -1.47 20.00
C GLY A 231 15.02 -0.58 19.65
N GLU A 232 15.20 0.28 18.65
CA GLU A 232 14.25 1.36 18.36
C GLU A 232 12.87 0.84 17.93
N LEU A 233 12.78 -0.20 17.10
CA LEU A 233 11.50 -0.76 16.70
C LEU A 233 10.72 -1.32 17.90
N GLN A 234 11.37 -2.12 18.75
CA GLN A 234 10.74 -2.65 19.97
C GLN A 234 10.20 -1.51 20.83
N ARG A 235 11.02 -0.47 21.04
CA ARG A 235 10.63 0.71 21.81
C ARG A 235 9.41 1.40 21.19
N LEU A 236 9.38 1.58 19.87
CA LEU A 236 8.29 2.24 19.17
C LEU A 236 7.00 1.41 19.15
N LEU A 237 7.10 0.07 19.18
CA LEU A 237 5.98 -0.86 19.21
C LEU A 237 5.52 -1.24 20.63
N THR A 238 6.18 -0.73 21.68
CA THR A 238 5.75 -0.91 23.07
C THR A 238 4.80 0.20 23.48
N ASP A 239 3.60 -0.14 23.93
CA ASP A 239 2.60 0.82 24.41
C ASP A 239 2.85 1.29 25.87
N GLU A 240 2.01 2.19 26.37
CA GLU A 240 2.12 2.74 27.75
C GLU A 240 1.92 1.67 28.84
N SER A 241 1.32 0.52 28.52
CA SER A 241 1.15 -0.59 29.45
C SER A 241 2.34 -1.56 29.47
N GLY A 242 3.32 -1.35 28.59
CA GLY A 242 4.49 -2.21 28.45
C GLY A 242 4.29 -3.40 27.50
N VAL A 243 3.17 -3.47 26.77
CA VAL A 243 2.92 -4.52 25.79
C VAL A 243 3.60 -4.17 24.46
N THR A 244 4.45 -5.06 23.97
CA THR A 244 5.08 -4.92 22.65
C THR A 244 4.26 -5.60 21.56
N HIS A 245 3.82 -4.81 20.58
CA HIS A 245 3.03 -5.28 19.45
C HIS A 245 3.95 -5.83 18.34
N ALA A 246 3.63 -7.00 17.76
CA ALA A 246 4.58 -7.70 16.88
C ALA A 246 4.82 -7.04 15.50
N ILE A 247 3.76 -6.62 14.79
CA ILE A 247 3.85 -6.12 13.41
C ILE A 247 3.50 -4.63 13.31
N SER A 248 2.55 -4.19 14.11
CA SER A 248 2.04 -2.81 14.07
C SER A 248 1.37 -2.50 15.38
N ILE A 249 1.57 -1.28 15.86
CA ILE A 249 0.87 -0.74 17.02
C ILE A 249 -0.40 0.01 16.58
N PRO A 250 -1.56 -0.19 17.25
CA PRO A 250 -2.74 0.62 17.00
C PRO A 250 -2.44 2.11 17.24
N PRO A 251 -2.93 3.05 16.39
CA PRO A 251 -2.60 4.46 16.52
C PRO A 251 -2.85 5.07 17.91
N PRO A 252 -3.98 4.77 18.60
CA PRO A 252 -4.22 5.29 19.96
C PRO A 252 -3.24 4.79 21.02
N LEU A 253 -2.51 3.69 20.75
CA LEU A 253 -1.56 3.09 21.66
C LEU A 253 -0.11 3.56 21.44
N VAL A 254 0.14 4.35 20.39
CA VAL A 254 1.46 4.94 20.17
C VAL A 254 1.78 5.90 21.33
N ARG A 255 2.87 5.62 22.05
CA ARG A 255 3.26 6.39 23.23
C ARG A 255 3.44 7.87 22.92
N LYS A 256 2.92 8.73 23.82
CA LYS A 256 3.04 10.19 23.67
C LYS A 256 4.50 10.64 23.63
N GLN A 257 5.37 9.96 24.37
CA GLN A 257 6.81 10.21 24.37
C GLN A 257 7.45 9.93 23.00
N ALA A 258 7.01 8.90 22.27
CA ALA A 258 7.52 8.61 20.93
C ALA A 258 7.12 9.71 19.93
N ILE A 259 5.87 10.19 20.01
CA ILE A 259 5.39 11.32 19.20
C ILE A 259 6.16 12.61 19.54
N ALA A 260 6.40 12.88 20.82
CA ALA A 260 7.19 14.03 21.26
C ALA A 260 8.64 13.96 20.75
N ALA A 261 9.28 12.80 20.81
CA ALA A 261 10.62 12.57 20.27
C ALA A 261 10.66 12.75 18.74
N MET A 262 9.63 12.29 18.02
CA MET A 262 9.47 12.53 16.59
C MET A 262 9.40 14.03 16.29
N ARG A 263 8.58 14.81 17.01
CA ARG A 263 8.50 16.28 16.81
C ARG A 263 9.82 16.97 17.12
N ALA A 264 10.48 16.60 18.22
CA ALA A 264 11.77 17.15 18.59
C ALA A 264 12.87 16.84 17.55
N ALA A 265 12.81 15.67 16.91
CA ALA A 265 13.69 15.36 15.79
C ALA A 265 13.39 16.22 14.57
N ALA A 266 12.11 16.50 14.26
CA ALA A 266 11.73 17.34 13.13
C ALA A 266 12.31 18.75 13.26
N GLU A 267 12.27 19.32 14.47
CA GLU A 267 12.85 20.66 14.73
C GLU A 267 14.34 20.78 14.36
N ARG A 268 15.07 19.66 14.39
CA ARG A 268 16.52 19.63 14.13
C ARG A 268 16.85 19.22 12.70
N LEU A 269 16.06 18.31 12.13
CA LEU A 269 16.47 17.56 10.94
C LEU A 269 15.83 18.06 9.64
N VAL A 270 14.61 18.60 9.70
CA VAL A 270 13.86 18.95 8.48
C VAL A 270 13.76 20.45 8.24
N ALA A 271 13.44 20.81 7.00
CA ALA A 271 13.19 22.18 6.56
C ALA A 271 12.18 22.92 7.46
N PRO A 272 12.30 24.25 7.67
CA PRO A 272 11.40 25.03 8.51
C PRO A 272 9.91 24.82 8.20
N GLN A 273 9.56 24.67 6.92
CA GLN A 273 8.20 24.38 6.47
C GLN A 273 7.71 23.02 6.99
N MET A 274 8.55 21.99 6.91
CA MET A 274 8.24 20.64 7.36
C MET A 274 8.19 20.54 8.90
N ARG A 275 8.87 21.42 9.63
CA ARG A 275 8.73 21.52 11.09
C ARG A 275 7.29 21.92 11.46
N VAL A 276 6.71 22.87 10.74
CA VAL A 276 5.30 23.27 10.95
C VAL A 276 4.37 22.08 10.68
N VAL A 277 4.60 21.37 9.57
CA VAL A 277 3.84 20.15 9.24
C VAL A 277 3.96 19.09 10.34
N ALA A 278 5.16 18.82 10.84
CA ALA A 278 5.39 17.84 11.90
C ALA A 278 4.70 18.20 13.23
N ARG A 279 4.55 19.49 13.55
CA ARG A 279 3.78 19.94 14.72
C ARG A 279 2.29 19.67 14.57
N LEU A 280 1.77 19.73 13.35
CA LEU A 280 0.36 19.47 13.01
C LEU A 280 0.01 17.97 12.96
N MET A 281 1.01 17.07 12.98
CA MET A 281 0.81 15.63 13.12
C MET A 281 0.41 15.29 14.56
N THR A 282 -0.85 15.56 14.94
CA THR A 282 -1.37 15.40 16.31
C THR A 282 -1.46 13.94 16.75
N GLU A 283 -2.01 13.09 15.88
CA GLU A 283 -2.21 11.65 16.09
C GLU A 283 -1.61 10.85 14.93
N PRO A 284 -0.27 10.85 14.77
CA PRO A 284 0.35 10.17 13.65
C PRO A 284 0.26 8.65 13.79
N VAL A 285 0.09 7.98 12.66
CA VAL A 285 0.17 6.52 12.57
C VAL A 285 1.63 6.11 12.43
N LEU A 286 2.07 5.16 13.25
CA LEU A 286 3.37 4.51 13.11
C LEU A 286 3.23 3.23 12.27
N GLN A 287 4.01 3.12 11.20
CA GLN A 287 4.02 1.97 10.32
C GLN A 287 5.45 1.44 10.15
N PRO A 288 5.79 0.28 10.75
CA PRO A 288 7.01 -0.44 10.37
C PRO A 288 6.95 -0.91 8.92
N ILE A 289 8.05 -0.77 8.19
CA ILE A 289 8.12 -1.14 6.78
C ILE A 289 8.62 -2.57 6.65
N TYR A 290 7.88 -3.37 5.90
CA TYR A 290 8.23 -4.75 5.58
C TYR A 290 8.26 -4.92 4.07
N ASP A 291 9.01 -5.91 3.62
CA ASP A 291 8.84 -6.48 2.28
C ASP A 291 8.66 -7.99 2.35
N LEU A 292 8.07 -8.55 1.29
CA LEU A 292 7.85 -9.99 1.15
C LEU A 292 7.80 -10.35 -0.33
N GLU A 293 8.45 -11.44 -0.67
CA GLU A 293 8.43 -12.05 -1.99
C GLU A 293 8.02 -13.51 -1.86
N THR A 294 7.02 -13.92 -2.63
CA THR A 294 6.63 -15.34 -2.73
C THR A 294 7.40 -16.05 -3.85
N PRO A 295 7.82 -17.32 -3.66
CA PRO A 295 8.44 -18.10 -4.73
C PRO A 295 7.44 -18.53 -5.82
N ARG A 296 6.15 -18.57 -5.51
CA ARG A 296 5.04 -18.97 -6.40
C ARG A 296 3.77 -18.19 -6.07
N MET A 297 2.93 -17.94 -7.07
CA MET A 297 1.63 -17.29 -6.92
C MET A 297 0.46 -18.27 -7.01
N THR A 298 0.69 -19.52 -7.39
CA THR A 298 -0.34 -20.44 -7.84
C THR A 298 -0.16 -21.86 -7.28
N PHE A 299 -1.26 -22.44 -6.79
CA PHE A 299 -1.28 -23.72 -6.09
C PHE A 299 -2.58 -24.46 -6.39
N GLY A 300 -2.59 -25.31 -7.42
CA GLY A 300 -3.81 -25.97 -7.89
C GLY A 300 -4.83 -24.93 -8.33
N ARG A 301 -5.96 -24.84 -7.62
CA ARG A 301 -7.07 -23.91 -7.87
C ARG A 301 -7.00 -22.64 -7.02
N VAL A 302 -5.85 -22.38 -6.39
CA VAL A 302 -5.62 -21.21 -5.54
C VAL A 302 -4.62 -20.27 -6.20
N ALA A 303 -4.96 -18.98 -6.25
CA ALA A 303 -4.07 -17.89 -6.66
C ALA A 303 -3.87 -16.91 -5.49
N ILE A 304 -2.64 -16.49 -5.22
CA ILE A 304 -2.32 -15.41 -4.28
C ILE A 304 -1.93 -14.15 -5.06
N ILE A 305 -2.50 -12.99 -4.70
CA ILE A 305 -2.36 -11.73 -5.45
C ILE A 305 -2.09 -10.53 -4.54
N GLY A 306 -1.64 -9.40 -5.11
CA GLY A 306 -1.44 -8.16 -4.35
C GLY A 306 -0.43 -8.37 -3.22
N ASP A 307 -0.70 -7.78 -2.05
CA ASP A 307 0.14 -7.90 -0.85
C ASP A 307 0.10 -9.30 -0.20
N ALA A 308 -0.83 -10.17 -0.60
CA ALA A 308 -0.78 -11.57 -0.18
C ALA A 308 0.42 -12.29 -0.83
N ALA A 309 0.78 -11.93 -2.07
CA ALA A 309 1.88 -12.51 -2.81
C ALA A 309 3.20 -11.71 -2.69
N PHE A 310 3.14 -10.40 -2.86
CA PHE A 310 4.31 -9.52 -2.86
C PHE A 310 4.01 -8.24 -2.09
N VAL A 311 4.74 -8.00 -1.01
CA VAL A 311 4.64 -6.76 -0.23
C VAL A 311 5.82 -5.88 -0.60
N ALA A 312 5.54 -4.80 -1.33
CA ALA A 312 6.57 -3.85 -1.75
C ALA A 312 6.75 -2.74 -0.70
N ARG A 313 8.00 -2.30 -0.53
CA ARG A 313 8.29 -1.06 0.23
C ARG A 313 7.60 0.12 -0.48
N PRO A 314 6.99 1.07 0.25
CA PRO A 314 6.07 2.06 -0.32
C PRO A 314 6.72 3.06 -1.29
N HIS A 315 8.05 3.18 -1.32
CA HIS A 315 8.79 4.12 -2.19
C HIS A 315 8.54 3.88 -3.68
N VAL A 316 8.24 2.64 -4.09
CA VAL A 316 7.91 2.35 -5.49
C VAL A 316 6.52 2.86 -5.89
N GLY A 317 5.63 3.15 -4.91
CA GLY A 317 4.28 3.65 -5.18
C GLY A 317 3.39 2.72 -6.02
N ALA A 318 3.72 1.43 -6.05
CA ALA A 318 3.09 0.43 -6.92
C ALA A 318 2.14 -0.53 -6.21
N GLY A 319 1.88 -0.37 -4.90
CA GLY A 319 1.10 -1.34 -4.13
C GLY A 319 -0.29 -1.62 -4.73
N VAL A 320 -1.01 -0.55 -5.08
CA VAL A 320 -2.36 -0.67 -5.67
C VAL A 320 -2.30 -1.04 -7.15
N SER A 321 -1.39 -0.46 -7.94
CA SER A 321 -1.28 -0.80 -9.37
C SER A 321 -0.88 -2.25 -9.58
N LYS A 322 0.11 -2.76 -8.83
CA LYS A 322 0.51 -4.16 -8.89
C LYS A 322 -0.66 -5.09 -8.58
N ALA A 323 -1.47 -4.76 -7.57
CA ALA A 323 -2.67 -5.54 -7.25
C ALA A 323 -3.69 -5.54 -8.39
N SER A 324 -3.91 -4.38 -9.02
CA SER A 324 -4.79 -4.23 -10.18
C SER A 324 -4.30 -5.05 -11.39
N ASP A 325 -2.99 -4.99 -11.67
CA ASP A 325 -2.36 -5.74 -12.77
C ASP A 325 -2.39 -7.24 -12.54
N ASP A 326 -2.15 -7.69 -11.30
CA ASP A 326 -2.27 -9.10 -10.92
C ASP A 326 -3.68 -9.61 -11.28
N VAL A 327 -4.72 -8.86 -10.92
CA VAL A 327 -6.11 -9.23 -11.23
C VAL A 327 -6.37 -9.24 -12.74
N THR A 328 -5.90 -8.21 -13.45
CA THR A 328 -6.13 -8.08 -14.90
C THR A 328 -5.49 -9.23 -15.66
N ALA A 329 -4.26 -9.61 -15.30
CA ALA A 329 -3.59 -10.78 -15.86
C ALA A 329 -4.32 -12.09 -15.51
N LEU A 330 -4.78 -12.23 -14.27
CA LEU A 330 -5.55 -13.41 -13.82
C LEU A 330 -6.83 -13.58 -14.65
N VAL A 331 -7.62 -12.52 -14.79
CA VAL A 331 -8.89 -12.54 -15.54
C VAL A 331 -8.66 -12.81 -17.02
N ARG A 332 -7.64 -12.19 -17.62
CA ARG A 332 -7.25 -12.50 -19.00
C ARG A 332 -6.88 -13.97 -19.18
N ALA A 333 -6.11 -14.54 -18.25
CA ALA A 333 -5.71 -15.93 -18.32
C ALA A 333 -6.89 -16.91 -18.17
N LEU A 334 -7.93 -16.53 -17.42
CA LEU A 334 -9.13 -17.33 -17.17
C LEU A 334 -10.18 -17.26 -18.30
N ALA A 335 -10.03 -16.38 -19.28
CA ALA A 335 -11.08 -16.08 -20.24
C ALA A 335 -11.46 -17.24 -21.17
N SER A 336 -10.51 -18.14 -21.47
CA SER A 336 -10.71 -19.22 -22.46
C SER A 336 -10.24 -20.58 -21.96
N ASP A 337 -9.97 -20.72 -20.67
CA ASP A 337 -9.24 -21.86 -20.14
C ASP A 337 -9.82 -22.44 -18.86
N ASP A 338 -9.41 -23.69 -18.60
CA ASP A 338 -9.57 -24.31 -17.30
C ASP A 338 -8.75 -23.57 -16.24
N VAL A 339 -9.23 -23.62 -14.99
CA VAL A 339 -8.67 -22.84 -13.88
C VAL A 339 -7.18 -23.10 -13.70
N GLU A 340 -6.76 -24.37 -13.61
CA GLU A 340 -5.35 -24.69 -13.33
C GLU A 340 -4.38 -24.24 -14.44
N PRO A 341 -4.60 -24.55 -15.74
CA PRO A 341 -3.78 -24.00 -16.82
C PRO A 341 -3.76 -22.47 -16.86
N ALA A 342 -4.91 -21.82 -16.57
CA ALA A 342 -5.01 -20.37 -16.49
C ALA A 342 -4.14 -19.78 -15.38
N LEU A 343 -4.20 -20.37 -14.18
CA LEU A 343 -3.32 -19.99 -13.07
C LEU A 343 -1.84 -20.21 -13.45
N ARG A 344 -1.55 -21.32 -14.14
CA ARG A 344 -0.31 -21.61 -14.91
C ARG A 344 0.29 -20.35 -15.56
N ARG A 345 -0.47 -19.79 -16.50
CA ARG A 345 -0.06 -18.66 -17.32
C ARG A 345 -0.04 -17.34 -16.56
N PHE A 346 -1.00 -17.14 -15.66
CA PHE A 346 -1.02 -15.97 -14.78
C PHE A 346 0.27 -15.88 -13.95
N GLU A 347 0.71 -16.98 -13.32
CA GLU A 347 1.96 -17.00 -12.55
C GLU A 347 3.18 -16.72 -13.45
N ALA A 348 3.24 -17.38 -14.61
CA ALA A 348 4.36 -17.22 -15.55
C ALA A 348 4.56 -15.75 -15.98
N GLU A 349 3.47 -14.99 -16.09
CA GLU A 349 3.51 -13.56 -16.39
C GLU A 349 3.84 -12.70 -15.16
N ARG A 350 3.15 -12.93 -14.04
CA ARG A 350 3.15 -11.99 -12.92
C ARG A 350 4.26 -12.22 -11.90
N LEU A 351 4.76 -13.45 -11.76
CA LEU A 351 5.83 -13.74 -10.81
C LEU A 351 7.11 -12.95 -11.12
N PRO A 352 7.65 -12.91 -12.37
CA PRO A 352 8.83 -12.10 -12.68
C PRO A 352 8.62 -10.61 -12.46
N ILE A 353 7.42 -10.09 -12.77
CA ILE A 353 7.08 -8.68 -12.57
C ILE A 353 7.04 -8.35 -11.07
N GLY A 354 6.41 -9.20 -10.25
CA GLY A 354 6.38 -9.05 -8.80
C GLY A 354 7.80 -8.94 -8.23
N ARG A 355 8.73 -9.78 -8.69
CA ARG A 355 10.16 -9.72 -8.31
C ARG A 355 10.80 -8.38 -8.66
N ARG A 356 10.63 -7.91 -9.90
CA ARG A 356 11.15 -6.59 -10.35
C ARG A 356 10.61 -5.45 -9.47
N VAL A 357 9.33 -5.49 -9.09
CA VAL A 357 8.73 -4.48 -8.20
C VAL A 357 9.37 -4.52 -6.80
N ILE A 358 9.59 -5.71 -6.22
CA ILE A 358 10.23 -5.85 -4.91
C ILE A 358 11.68 -5.36 -4.95
N GLU A 359 12.43 -5.77 -5.97
CA GLU A 359 13.82 -5.33 -6.19
C GLU A 359 13.89 -3.80 -6.27
N ARG A 360 13.03 -3.19 -7.11
CA ARG A 360 12.94 -1.73 -7.23
C ARG A 360 12.58 -1.06 -5.91
N ALA A 361 11.62 -1.62 -5.16
CA ALA A 361 11.21 -1.10 -3.87
C ALA A 361 12.33 -1.17 -2.82
N ARG A 362 13.13 -2.25 -2.82
CA ARG A 362 14.33 -2.40 -1.98
C ARG A 362 15.39 -1.36 -2.35
N HIS A 363 15.66 -1.16 -3.65
CA HIS A 363 16.61 -0.15 -4.13
C HIS A 363 16.23 1.26 -3.68
N LEU A 364 14.97 1.67 -3.88
CA LEU A 364 14.50 3.00 -3.51
C LEU A 364 14.49 3.22 -1.98
N GLY A 365 14.35 2.17 -1.18
CA GLY A 365 14.35 2.24 0.28
C GLY A 365 15.72 1.99 0.92
N ALA A 366 16.77 1.66 0.16
CA ALA A 366 18.04 1.15 0.72
C ALA A 366 18.77 2.16 1.63
N TYR A 367 18.68 3.45 1.32
CA TYR A 367 19.36 4.51 2.10
C TYR A 367 18.67 4.83 3.44
N LEU A 368 17.47 4.31 3.68
CA LEU A 368 16.67 4.58 4.88
C LEU A 368 16.91 3.55 6.00
N GLN A 369 17.66 2.48 5.73
CA GLN A 369 17.85 1.37 6.65
C GLN A 369 18.78 1.75 7.81
N ALA A 370 18.40 1.38 9.04
CA ALA A 370 19.22 1.59 10.24
C ALA A 370 20.53 0.77 10.24
N THR A 371 20.51 -0.40 9.60
CA THR A 371 21.67 -1.27 9.43
C THR A 371 21.72 -1.69 7.96
N GLN A 372 22.86 -1.46 7.32
CA GLN A 372 23.08 -1.86 5.93
C GLN A 372 24.16 -2.94 5.88
N THR A 373 23.88 -4.01 5.13
CA THR A 373 24.92 -4.92 4.65
C THR A 373 25.88 -4.21 3.69
N GLU A 374 27.01 -4.84 3.36
CA GLU A 374 27.99 -4.28 2.42
C GLU A 374 27.41 -4.12 1.00
N GLU A 375 26.58 -5.08 0.56
CA GLU A 375 25.83 -5.03 -0.68
C GLU A 375 24.81 -3.87 -0.67
N GLU A 376 24.09 -3.67 0.43
CA GLU A 376 23.13 -2.56 0.55
C GLU A 376 23.81 -1.18 0.61
N ARG A 377 25.01 -1.07 1.19
CA ARG A 377 25.82 0.17 1.13
C ARG A 377 26.26 0.51 -0.30
N ALA A 378 26.67 -0.48 -1.07
CA ALA A 378 27.05 -0.28 -2.47
C ALA A 378 25.87 0.20 -3.32
N HIS A 379 24.65 -0.30 -3.06
CA HIS A 379 23.43 0.13 -3.73
C HIS A 379 22.92 1.50 -3.23
N ALA A 380 23.10 1.82 -1.93
CA ALA A 380 22.69 3.09 -1.35
C ALA A 380 23.36 4.30 -2.02
N GLY A 381 24.62 4.17 -2.47
CA GLY A 381 25.35 5.27 -3.12
C GLY A 381 24.73 5.77 -4.43
N ARG A 382 24.01 4.92 -5.17
CA ARG A 382 23.40 5.28 -6.47
C ARG A 382 22.01 5.91 -6.33
N TYR A 383 21.23 5.49 -5.34
CA TYR A 383 19.81 5.86 -5.16
C TYR A 383 19.53 6.77 -3.95
N SER A 384 20.57 7.20 -3.23
CA SER A 384 20.48 8.20 -2.14
C SER A 384 20.64 9.64 -2.61
N THR A 385 20.75 9.88 -3.92
CA THR A 385 20.87 11.24 -4.45
C THR A 385 19.51 11.92 -4.47
N ALA A 386 19.50 13.24 -4.25
CA ALA A 386 18.30 14.07 -4.39
C ALA A 386 17.61 13.84 -5.76
N GLN A 387 18.41 13.71 -6.83
CA GLN A 387 17.91 13.48 -8.18
C GLN A 387 17.18 12.14 -8.30
N ALA A 388 17.79 11.03 -7.87
CA ALA A 388 17.15 9.72 -7.93
C ALA A 388 15.85 9.69 -7.11
N VAL A 389 15.84 10.28 -5.90
CA VAL A 389 14.64 10.29 -5.05
C VAL A 389 13.49 11.04 -5.73
N ILE A 390 13.73 12.23 -6.29
CA ILE A 390 12.65 13.04 -6.89
C ILE A 390 12.16 12.46 -8.23
N GLU A 391 13.04 11.85 -9.01
CA GLU A 391 12.71 11.29 -10.32
C GLU A 391 12.09 9.90 -10.22
N GLU A 392 12.46 9.09 -9.23
CA GLU A 392 12.14 7.65 -9.25
C GLU A 392 11.11 7.23 -8.18
N THR A 393 10.90 8.04 -7.13
CA THR A 393 9.92 7.71 -6.08
C THR A 393 8.50 7.73 -6.64
N ALA A 394 7.73 6.69 -6.30
CA ALA A 394 6.33 6.52 -6.62
C ALA A 394 6.00 6.58 -8.13
N LEU A 395 6.90 6.04 -8.95
CA LEU A 395 6.70 5.81 -10.39
C LEU A 395 6.83 4.31 -10.73
N VAL A 396 6.16 3.93 -11.82
CA VAL A 396 6.08 2.53 -12.31
C VAL A 396 6.55 2.36 -13.75
N ASP A 397 7.16 3.39 -14.31
CA ASP A 397 7.78 3.45 -15.65
C ASP A 397 8.83 2.36 -15.88
N PHE A 398 9.55 1.95 -14.83
CA PHE A 398 10.51 0.84 -14.89
C PHE A 398 9.90 -0.52 -15.29
N LEU A 399 8.57 -0.66 -15.30
CA LEU A 399 7.91 -1.88 -15.77
C LEU A 399 7.78 -1.95 -17.29
N GLU A 400 7.91 -0.80 -17.97
CA GLU A 400 7.86 -0.67 -19.44
C GLU A 400 9.26 -0.81 -20.08
N ALA A 401 10.31 -0.74 -19.26
CA ALA A 401 11.71 -1.00 -19.62
C ALA A 401 12.06 -2.50 -19.48
#